data_AF-T0WT68-F1
#
_entry.id   AF-T0WT68-F1
#
_cell.length_a   1.000
_cell.length_b   1.000
_cell.length_c   1.000
_cell.angle_alpha   90.00
_cell.angle_beta   90.00
_cell.angle_gamma   90.00
#
_symmetry.space_group_name_H-M   'P 1'
#
loop_
_entity.id
_entity.type
_entity.pdbx_description
1 polymer ?
#
loop_
_entity_poly.entity_id
_entity_poly.type
_entity_poly.pdbx_seq_one_letter_code
_entity_poly.pdbx_strand_id
1 'polypeptide(L)'
;MIYEVNSNKMSNEKIKHLEMIQGVISRMSSNSFKLKGWAITVLSALYAYYISHSSCSILIIIFIVTLLFGVLDTYYLYLEKGFVDLYNEVRLEQKQSTDFRIEPRKFDFNAFGKVFCNSVPVILTYIVVLGVTFTLLIIQLFI
;
A
#
# COMPACT_ATOMS: atom_id res chain seq x y z
N MET A 1 -0.20 -41.29 22.48
CA MET A 1 -1.53 -40.64 22.38
C MET A 1 -1.52 -39.19 22.88
N ILE A 2 -1.20 -38.87 24.14
CA ILE A 2 -1.19 -37.47 24.65
C ILE A 2 -0.18 -36.57 23.91
N TYR A 3 1.03 -37.07 23.63
CA TYR A 3 2.06 -36.33 22.88
C TYR A 3 1.63 -35.97 21.45
N GLU A 4 0.89 -36.87 20.79
CA GLU A 4 0.44 -36.68 19.41
C GLU A 4 -0.72 -35.70 19.32
N VAL A 5 -1.62 -35.70 20.32
CA VAL A 5 -2.68 -34.69 20.46
C VAL A 5 -2.09 -33.29 20.72
N ASN A 6 -1.05 -33.19 21.56
CA ASN A 6 -0.43 -31.90 21.87
C ASN A 6 0.37 -31.33 20.69
N SER A 7 1.05 -32.20 19.93
CA SER A 7 1.74 -31.85 18.67
C SER A 7 0.76 -31.35 17.60
N ASN A 8 -0.38 -32.05 17.41
CA ASN A 8 -1.40 -31.63 16.46
C ASN A 8 -2.09 -30.31 16.85
N LYS A 9 -2.38 -30.10 18.14
CA LYS A 9 -2.96 -28.84 18.63
C LYS A 9 -2.01 -27.65 18.39
N MET A 10 -0.73 -27.83 18.68
CA MET A 10 0.32 -26.82 18.48
C MET A 10 0.51 -26.46 17.00
N SER A 11 0.51 -27.46 16.12
CA SER A 11 0.53 -27.25 14.67
C SER A 11 -0.68 -26.46 14.19
N ASN A 12 -1.88 -26.78 14.69
CA ASN A 12 -3.12 -26.09 14.33
C ASN A 12 -3.17 -24.63 14.81
N GLU A 13 -2.67 -24.33 16.01
CA GLU A 13 -2.60 -22.95 16.52
C GLU A 13 -1.69 -22.08 15.66
N LYS A 14 -0.54 -22.63 15.26
CA LYS A 14 0.40 -21.96 14.35
C LYS A 14 -0.21 -21.73 12.98
N ILE A 15 -0.88 -22.73 12.39
CA ILE A 15 -1.58 -22.59 11.10
C ILE A 15 -2.62 -21.47 11.19
N LYS A 16 -3.47 -21.46 12.22
CA LYS A 16 -4.47 -20.40 12.41
C LYS A 16 -3.85 -19.01 12.55
N HIS A 17 -2.71 -18.90 13.23
CA HIS A 17 -2.01 -17.62 13.35
C HIS A 17 -1.54 -17.13 11.97
N LEU A 18 -0.92 -18.01 11.18
CA LEU A 18 -0.48 -17.69 9.83
C LEU A 18 -1.66 -17.30 8.92
N GLU A 19 -2.81 -17.98 9.04
CA GLU A 19 -4.04 -17.62 8.33
C GLU A 19 -4.55 -16.22 8.71
N MET A 20 -4.50 -15.87 10.00
CA MET A 20 -4.89 -14.53 10.44
C MET A 20 -3.96 -13.44 9.89
N ILE A 21 -2.64 -13.65 9.90
CA ILE A 21 -1.68 -12.74 9.28
C ILE A 21 -1.96 -12.62 7.78
N GLN A 22 -2.15 -13.74 7.08
CA GLN A 22 -2.47 -13.77 5.66
C GLN A 22 -3.77 -12.99 5.37
N GLY A 23 -4.76 -13.10 6.25
CA GLY A 23 -5.98 -12.30 6.18
C GLY A 23 -5.73 -10.80 6.31
N VAL A 24 -4.74 -10.36 7.09
CA VAL A 24 -4.33 -8.94 7.15
C VAL A 24 -3.60 -8.51 5.88
N ILE A 25 -2.67 -9.33 5.38
CA ILE A 25 -1.95 -9.08 4.11
C ILE A 25 -2.94 -8.88 2.96
N SER A 26 -3.92 -9.78 2.83
CA SER A 26 -4.97 -9.69 1.81
C SER A 26 -5.80 -8.40 1.91
N ARG A 27 -6.09 -7.94 3.15
CA ARG A 27 -6.77 -6.66 3.38
C ARG A 27 -5.92 -5.47 2.96
N MET A 28 -4.60 -5.49 3.19
CA MET A 28 -3.70 -4.41 2.74
C MET A 28 -3.64 -4.32 1.22
N SER A 29 -3.46 -5.47 0.53
CA SER A 29 -3.49 -5.55 -0.93
C SER A 29 -4.83 -5.05 -1.51
N SER A 30 -5.95 -5.49 -0.91
CA SER A 30 -7.29 -5.04 -1.31
C SER A 30 -7.49 -3.54 -1.10
N ASN A 31 -6.98 -2.96 -0.02
CA ASN A 31 -7.08 -1.54 0.25
C ASN A 31 -6.22 -0.71 -0.72
N SER A 32 -5.00 -1.15 -1.04
CA SER A 32 -4.16 -0.53 -2.07
C SER A 32 -4.85 -0.55 -3.44
N PHE A 33 -5.47 -1.68 -3.82
CA PHE A 33 -6.22 -1.77 -5.08
C PHE A 33 -7.42 -0.81 -5.13
N LYS A 34 -8.23 -0.76 -4.06
CA LYS A 34 -9.35 0.19 -3.95
C LYS A 34 -8.88 1.63 -4.06
N LEU A 35 -7.74 1.94 -3.43
CA LEU A 35 -7.16 3.27 -3.47
C LEU A 35 -6.85 3.73 -4.90
N LYS A 36 -6.24 2.85 -5.70
CA LYS A 36 -5.95 3.12 -7.12
C LYS A 36 -7.25 3.38 -7.92
N GLY A 37 -8.31 2.64 -7.64
CA GLY A 37 -9.63 2.88 -8.22
C GLY A 37 -10.17 4.28 -7.90
N TRP A 38 -10.14 4.68 -6.63
CA TRP A 38 -10.54 6.02 -6.20
C TRP A 38 -9.68 7.13 -6.79
N ALA A 39 -8.37 6.89 -6.91
CA ALA A 39 -7.46 7.84 -7.54
C ALA A 39 -7.89 8.14 -8.98
N ILE A 40 -8.18 7.11 -9.78
CA ILE A 40 -8.63 7.27 -11.18
C ILE A 40 -9.93 8.09 -11.23
N THR A 41 -10.91 7.79 -10.38
CA THR A 41 -12.19 8.52 -10.35
C THR A 41 -12.00 10.00 -10.03
N VAL A 42 -11.27 10.31 -8.94
CA VAL A 42 -11.04 11.70 -8.50
C VAL A 42 -10.22 12.47 -9.53
N LEU A 43 -9.13 11.88 -10.04
CA LEU A 43 -8.28 12.52 -11.04
C LEU A 43 -9.05 12.78 -12.34
N SER A 44 -9.85 11.82 -12.81
CA SER A 44 -10.67 11.99 -14.02
C SER A 44 -11.65 13.15 -13.88
N ALA A 45 -12.32 13.27 -12.72
CA ALA A 45 -13.23 14.37 -12.45
C ALA A 45 -12.52 15.73 -12.42
N LEU A 46 -11.34 15.79 -11.80
CA LEU A 46 -10.54 17.02 -11.75
C LEU A 46 -10.02 17.42 -13.14
N TYR A 47 -9.57 16.47 -13.95
CA TYR A 47 -9.15 16.74 -15.32
C TYR A 47 -10.31 17.20 -16.20
N ALA A 48 -11.49 16.58 -16.08
CA ALA A 48 -12.69 17.04 -16.77
C ALA A 48 -13.05 18.48 -16.38
N TYR A 49 -12.96 18.80 -15.08
CA TYR A 49 -13.19 20.16 -14.59
C TYR A 49 -12.14 21.17 -15.11
N TYR A 50 -10.88 20.76 -15.17
CA TYR A 50 -9.78 21.57 -15.74
C TYR A 50 -10.06 21.93 -17.21
N ILE A 51 -10.49 20.97 -18.04
CA ILE A 51 -10.77 21.20 -19.47
C ILE A 51 -11.80 22.32 -19.68
N SER A 52 -12.77 22.48 -18.77
CA SER A 52 -13.81 23.53 -18.88
C SER A 52 -13.39 24.90 -18.35
N HIS A 53 -12.37 25.00 -17.49
CA HIS A 53 -12.03 26.24 -16.78
C HIS A 53 -10.59 26.72 -16.99
N SER A 54 -9.69 25.85 -17.48
CA SER A 54 -8.27 26.10 -17.77
C SER A 54 -7.51 26.87 -16.68
N SER A 55 -7.82 26.61 -15.41
CA SER A 55 -7.18 27.30 -14.28
C SER A 55 -5.94 26.54 -13.79
N CYS A 56 -4.81 27.25 -13.68
CA CYS A 56 -3.57 26.73 -13.10
C CYS A 56 -3.78 26.18 -11.68
N SER A 57 -4.68 26.79 -10.89
CA SER A 57 -5.03 26.31 -9.55
C SER A 57 -5.57 24.88 -9.55
N ILE A 58 -6.31 24.48 -10.59
CA ILE A 58 -6.87 23.11 -10.70
C ILE A 58 -5.74 22.10 -10.96
N LEU A 59 -4.76 22.43 -11.80
CA LEU A 59 -3.61 21.57 -12.05
C LEU A 59 -2.75 21.39 -10.80
N ILE A 60 -2.59 22.44 -9.98
CA ILE A 60 -1.92 22.34 -8.68
C ILE A 60 -2.68 21.38 -7.75
N ILE A 61 -4.01 21.45 -7.72
CA ILE A 61 -4.84 20.52 -6.94
C ILE A 61 -4.66 19.09 -7.44
N ILE A 62 -4.68 18.85 -8.77
CA ILE A 62 -4.43 17.52 -9.36
C ILE A 62 -3.06 16.99 -8.94
N PHE A 63 -2.03 17.84 -8.99
CA PHE A 63 -0.67 17.47 -8.58
C PHE A 63 -0.63 17.01 -7.12
N ILE A 64 -1.22 17.80 -6.19
CA ILE A 64 -1.28 17.46 -4.77
C ILE A 64 -2.06 16.16 -4.54
N VAL A 65 -3.23 16.01 -5.17
CA VAL A 65 -4.07 14.81 -5.05
C VAL A 65 -3.32 13.58 -5.55
N THR A 66 -2.59 13.69 -6.67
CA THR A 66 -1.76 12.61 -7.23
C THR A 66 -0.67 12.18 -6.23
N LEU A 67 0.01 13.14 -5.61
CA LEU A 67 1.03 12.84 -4.58
C LEU A 67 0.42 12.16 -3.35
N LEU A 68 -0.73 12.63 -2.86
CA LEU A 68 -1.41 12.04 -1.71
C LEU A 68 -1.79 10.58 -1.96
N PHE A 69 -2.36 10.28 -3.13
CA PHE A 69 -2.69 8.91 -3.51
C PHE A 69 -1.42 8.05 -3.67
N GLY A 70 -0.35 8.58 -4.23
CA GLY A 70 0.93 7.85 -4.36
C GLY A 70 1.57 7.51 -3.01
N VAL A 71 1.57 8.45 -2.07
CA VAL A 71 2.08 8.21 -0.70
C VAL A 71 1.24 7.16 0.01
N LEU A 72 -0.09 7.25 -0.09
CA LEU A 72 -0.99 6.33 0.59
C LEU A 72 -0.94 4.91 -0.01
N ASP A 73 -0.78 4.80 -1.34
CA ASP A 73 -0.56 3.51 -2.01
C ASP A 73 0.74 2.85 -1.53
N THR A 74 1.81 3.64 -1.43
CA THR A 74 3.09 3.17 -0.88
C THR A 74 2.97 2.76 0.58
N TYR A 75 2.17 3.48 1.37
CA TYR A 75 1.95 3.15 2.78
C TYR A 75 1.32 1.78 2.97
N TYR A 76 0.30 1.44 2.16
CA TYR A 76 -0.28 0.10 2.20
C TYR A 76 0.70 -0.99 1.79
N LEU A 77 1.56 -0.71 0.79
CA LEU A 77 2.62 -1.64 0.39
C LEU A 77 3.72 -1.80 1.45
N TYR A 78 4.02 -0.73 2.20
CA TYR A 78 4.92 -0.79 3.35
C TYR A 78 4.34 -1.66 4.46
N LEU A 79 3.07 -1.49 4.80
CA LEU A 79 2.38 -2.34 5.77
C LEU A 79 2.34 -3.80 5.33
N GLU A 80 2.02 -4.06 4.07
CA GLU A 80 2.03 -5.40 3.48
C GLU A 80 3.37 -6.10 3.70
N LYS A 81 4.48 -5.43 3.35
CA LYS A 81 5.84 -5.96 3.58
C LYS A 81 6.12 -6.22 5.05
N GLY A 82 5.68 -5.33 5.94
CA GLY A 82 5.78 -5.54 7.39
C GLY A 82 5.04 -6.79 7.87
N PHE A 83 3.86 -7.06 7.34
CA PHE A 83 3.10 -8.28 7.66
C PHE A 83 3.67 -9.54 6.99
N VAL A 84 4.28 -9.42 5.81
CA VAL A 84 5.02 -10.53 5.17
C VAL A 84 6.25 -10.90 6.01
N ASP A 85 6.97 -9.92 6.54
CA ASP A 85 8.08 -10.17 7.47
C ASP A 85 7.59 -10.89 8.73
N LEU A 86 6.49 -10.42 9.33
CA LEU A 86 5.87 -11.06 10.50
C LEU A 86 5.43 -12.50 10.18
N TYR A 87 4.84 -12.73 9.00
CA TYR A 87 4.47 -14.07 8.55
C TYR A 87 5.69 -15.00 8.48
N ASN A 88 6.80 -14.51 7.91
CA ASN A 88 8.03 -15.28 7.79
C ASN A 88 8.66 -15.58 9.15
N GLU A 89 8.60 -14.64 10.10
CA GLU A 89 9.05 -14.82 11.47
C GLU A 89 8.27 -15.94 12.17
N VAL A 90 6.94 -15.85 12.18
CA VAL A 90 6.06 -16.87 12.81
C VAL A 90 6.23 -18.23 12.14
N ARG A 91 6.37 -18.27 10.80
CA ARG A 91 6.58 -19.53 10.06
C ARG A 91 7.86 -20.24 10.52
N LEU A 92 8.95 -19.51 10.71
CA LEU A 92 10.26 -20.07 11.10
C LEU A 92 10.40 -20.32 12.60
N GLU A 93 9.52 -19.74 13.43
CA GLU A 93 9.57 -19.88 14.88
C GLU A 93 9.37 -21.34 15.33
N GLN A 94 10.26 -21.82 16.20
CA GLN A 94 10.23 -23.18 16.77
C GLN A 94 9.51 -23.27 18.12
N LYS A 95 8.94 -22.16 18.63
CA LYS A 95 8.26 -22.14 19.92
C LYS A 95 7.02 -23.04 19.91
N GLN A 96 6.79 -23.67 21.06
CA GLN A 96 5.66 -24.58 21.29
C GLN A 96 4.32 -23.88 21.54
N SER A 97 4.30 -22.56 21.72
CA SER A 97 3.09 -21.80 22.05
C SER A 97 3.00 -20.56 21.18
N THR A 98 1.82 -20.33 20.62
CA THR A 98 1.55 -19.22 19.70
C THR A 98 0.84 -18.09 20.44
N ASP A 99 1.42 -16.89 20.45
CA ASP A 99 0.93 -15.72 21.22
C ASP A 99 -0.21 -14.95 20.50
N PHE A 100 -0.58 -15.34 19.26
CA PHE A 100 -1.67 -14.70 18.48
C PHE A 100 -1.57 -13.18 18.27
N ARG A 101 -0.42 -12.57 18.58
CA ARG A 101 -0.16 -11.14 18.39
C ARG A 101 0.02 -10.82 16.91
N ILE A 102 -0.73 -9.83 16.45
CA ILE A 102 -0.67 -9.31 15.09
C ILE A 102 -0.46 -7.81 15.19
N GLU A 103 0.79 -7.41 15.35
CA GLU A 103 1.19 -6.01 15.45
C GLU A 103 2.04 -5.65 14.22
N PRO A 104 1.72 -4.55 13.52
CA PRO A 104 2.58 -4.08 12.45
C PRO A 104 3.93 -3.64 13.04
N ARG A 105 5.01 -3.80 12.25
CA ARG A 105 6.31 -3.21 12.58
C ARG A 105 6.12 -1.71 12.83
N LYS A 106 6.79 -1.18 13.86
CA LYS A 106 6.82 0.27 14.10
C LYS A 106 7.23 1.01 12.82
N PHE A 107 6.54 2.10 12.53
CA PHE A 107 6.78 2.86 11.32
C PHE A 107 8.24 3.36 11.27
N ASP A 108 8.92 3.06 10.17
CA ASP A 108 10.30 3.44 9.91
C ASP A 108 10.35 4.20 8.58
N PHE A 109 10.73 5.48 8.66
CA PHE A 109 10.85 6.37 7.51
C PHE A 109 11.85 5.88 6.46
N ASN A 110 12.96 5.26 6.88
CA ASN A 110 13.98 4.75 5.95
C ASN A 110 13.45 3.52 5.20
N ALA A 111 12.78 2.62 5.91
CA ALA A 111 12.14 1.46 5.30
C ALA A 111 11.00 1.90 4.37
N PHE A 112 10.17 2.86 4.77
CA PHE A 112 9.14 3.45 3.93
C PHE A 112 9.74 4.08 2.65
N GLY A 113 10.79 4.88 2.77
CA GLY A 113 11.48 5.49 1.63
C GLY A 113 12.05 4.45 0.67
N LYS A 114 12.64 3.36 1.18
CA LYS A 114 13.08 2.23 0.34
C LYS A 114 11.93 1.57 -0.40
N VAL A 115 10.77 1.38 0.26
CA VAL A 115 9.59 0.85 -0.41
C VAL A 115 9.11 1.83 -1.48
N PHE A 116 9.02 3.12 -1.19
CA PHE A 116 8.63 4.15 -2.15
C PHE A 116 9.50 4.11 -3.41
N CYS A 117 10.84 4.10 -3.26
CA CYS A 117 11.77 4.15 -4.38
C CYS A 117 11.91 2.82 -5.16
N ASN A 118 11.67 1.67 -4.51
CA ASN A 118 11.83 0.37 -5.17
C ASN A 118 10.52 -0.19 -5.75
N SER A 119 9.38 0.50 -5.54
CA SER A 119 8.08 0.03 -5.98
C SER A 119 7.79 0.47 -7.41
N VAL A 120 8.41 -0.22 -8.37
CA VAL A 120 8.25 0.00 -9.82
C VAL A 120 6.79 0.23 -10.25
N PRO A 121 5.80 -0.61 -9.88
CA PRO A 121 4.42 -0.40 -10.34
C PRO A 121 3.76 0.86 -9.75
N VAL A 122 4.09 1.23 -8.51
CA VAL A 122 3.60 2.46 -7.88
C VAL A 122 4.20 3.66 -8.59
N ILE A 123 5.53 3.68 -8.73
CA ILE A 123 6.25 4.77 -9.40
C ILE A 123 5.72 4.99 -10.81
N LEU A 124 5.61 3.92 -11.61
CA LEU A 124 5.15 4.01 -12.99
C LEU A 124 3.74 4.59 -13.11
N THR A 125 2.83 4.21 -12.20
CA THR A 125 1.45 4.69 -12.23
C THR A 125 1.38 6.19 -11.99
N TYR A 126 2.05 6.68 -10.94
CA TYR A 126 1.93 8.07 -10.53
C TYR A 126 2.86 9.01 -11.32
N ILE A 127 4.02 8.56 -11.79
CA ILE A 127 4.94 9.40 -12.57
C ILE A 127 4.34 9.80 -13.92
N VAL A 128 3.56 8.92 -14.55
CA VAL A 128 2.85 9.22 -15.79
C VAL A 128 1.83 10.34 -15.58
N VAL A 129 1.02 10.25 -14.51
CA VAL A 129 0.03 11.27 -14.17
C VAL A 129 0.70 12.60 -13.84
N LEU A 130 1.78 12.59 -13.06
CA LEU A 130 2.54 13.80 -12.74
C LEU A 130 3.18 14.42 -13.98
N GLY A 131 3.72 13.60 -14.89
CA GLY A 131 4.28 14.04 -16.16
C GLY A 131 3.24 14.75 -17.03
N VAL A 132 2.05 14.16 -17.17
CA VAL A 132 0.93 14.80 -17.89
C VAL A 132 0.48 16.09 -17.21
N THR A 133 0.37 16.11 -15.88
CA THR A 133 0.00 17.33 -15.13
C THR A 133 1.04 18.43 -15.36
N PHE A 134 2.33 18.07 -15.35
CA PHE A 134 3.43 19.00 -15.54
C PHE A 134 3.48 19.57 -16.96
N THR A 135 3.28 18.75 -17.98
CA THR A 135 3.23 19.25 -19.37
C THR A 135 2.07 20.22 -19.57
N LEU A 136 0.90 19.94 -19.00
CA LEU A 136 -0.25 20.85 -19.04
C LEU A 136 0.02 22.18 -18.32
N LEU A 137 0.72 22.15 -17.18
CA LEU A 137 1.14 23.36 -16.47
C LEU A 137 2.05 24.23 -17.34
N ILE A 138 3.02 23.62 -18.02
CA ILE A 138 3.94 24.34 -18.91
C ILE A 138 3.18 24.96 -20.08
N ILE A 139 2.28 24.22 -20.74
CA ILE A 139 1.47 24.74 -21.84
C ILE A 139 0.65 25.95 -21.39
N GLN A 140 0.02 25.87 -20.21
CA GLN A 140 -0.79 26.95 -19.64
C GLN A 140 0.01 28.22 -19.31
N LEU A 141 1.33 28.11 -19.10
CA LEU A 141 2.21 29.27 -18.86
C LEU A 141 2.60 30.01 -20.16
N PHE A 142 2.46 29.37 -21.32
CA PHE A 142 2.83 29.92 -22.63
C PHE A 142 1.63 30.41 -23.47
N ILE A 143 0.40 30.19 -22.99
CA ILE A 143 -0.85 30.69 -23.58
C ILE A 143 -1.36 31.87 -22.77
#